data_AF-A0A517W713-F1
#
_entry.id   AF-A0A517W713-F1
#
_cell.length_a   1.000
_cell.length_b   1.000
_cell.length_c   1.000
_cell.angle_alpha   90.00
_cell.angle_beta   90.00
_cell.angle_gamma   90.00
#
_symmetry.space_group_name_H-M   'P 1'
#
loop_
_entity.id
_entity.type
_entity.pdbx_description
1 polymer ?
#
loop_
_entity_poly.entity_id
_entity_poly.type
_entity_poly.pdbx_seq_one_letter_code
_entity_poly.pdbx_strand_id
1 'polypeptide(L)'
;MSEMEIIQALERLLPTEKIMSDARDLIEECEYQFDFDEDGLVSIPVDVELIFISKSALYTPFDVHYGTGYKSIVAVGNVRQYDLHISDLAADYGFITLWYNRDAKIITTDVMQKLFR
;
A
#
# COMPACT_ATOMS: atom_id res chain seq x y z
N MET A 1 -2.03 -24.99 5.99
CA MET A 1 -1.14 -23.85 6.29
C MET A 1 -1.86 -23.00 7.32
N SER A 2 -1.23 -22.74 8.46
CA SER A 2 -1.75 -21.83 9.48
C SER A 2 -1.62 -20.38 9.01
N GLU A 3 -2.40 -19.49 9.60
CA GLU A 3 -2.30 -18.04 9.35
C GLU A 3 -0.89 -17.51 9.62
N MET A 4 -0.25 -18.00 10.68
CA MET A 4 1.13 -17.64 11.05
C MET A 4 2.15 -18.03 9.96
N GLU A 5 1.99 -19.21 9.35
CA GLU A 5 2.86 -19.64 8.25
C GLU A 5 2.70 -18.74 7.02
N ILE A 6 1.48 -18.28 6.72
CA ILE A 6 1.22 -17.34 5.63
C ILE A 6 1.88 -15.98 5.91
N ILE A 7 1.70 -15.44 7.11
CA ILE A 7 2.30 -14.16 7.52
C ILE A 7 3.83 -14.22 7.41
N GLN A 8 4.44 -15.29 7.93
CA GLN A 8 5.89 -15.47 7.85
C GLN A 8 6.38 -15.64 6.41
N ALA A 9 5.64 -16.35 5.56
CA ALA A 9 5.98 -16.48 4.15
C ALA A 9 5.92 -15.12 3.44
N LEU A 10 4.87 -14.33 3.68
CA LEU A 10 4.74 -12.98 3.13
C LEU A 10 5.84 -12.04 3.63
N GLU A 11 6.23 -12.11 4.91
CA GLU A 11 7.33 -11.30 5.44
C GLU A 11 8.68 -11.64 4.79
N ARG A 12 8.93 -12.92 4.49
CA ARG A 12 10.16 -13.31 3.78
C ARG A 12 10.17 -12.88 2.31
N LEU A 13 9.02 -12.98 1.65
CA LEU A 13 8.89 -12.72 0.20
C LEU A 13 8.77 -11.23 -0.12
N LEU A 14 8.04 -10.49 0.70
CA LEU A 14 7.86 -9.05 0.60
C LEU A 14 7.96 -8.44 2.01
N PRO A 15 9.19 -8.15 2.47
CA PRO A 15 9.42 -7.57 3.79
C PRO A 15 8.68 -6.25 3.96
N THR A 16 8.16 -6.03 5.16
CA THR A 16 7.42 -4.81 5.48
C THR A 16 8.32 -3.58 5.38
N GLU A 17 9.58 -3.69 5.82
CA GLU A 17 10.59 -2.64 5.67
C GLU A 17 10.76 -2.19 4.22
N LYS A 18 10.78 -3.14 3.27
CA LYS A 18 10.87 -2.83 1.84
C LYS A 18 9.65 -2.04 1.37
N ILE A 19 8.45 -2.49 1.75
CA ILE A 19 7.20 -1.78 1.39
C ILE A 19 7.23 -0.33 1.89
N MET A 20 7.70 -0.12 3.13
CA MET A 20 7.76 1.22 3.72
C MET A 20 8.81 2.11 3.03
N SER A 21 9.97 1.54 2.66
CA SER A 21 10.99 2.25 1.87
C SER A 21 10.45 2.62 0.49
N ASP A 22 9.88 1.67 -0.22
CA ASP A 22 9.32 1.86 -1.57
C ASP A 22 8.20 2.93 -1.56
N ALA A 23 7.36 2.94 -0.53
CA ALA A 23 6.33 3.96 -0.37
C ALA A 23 6.91 5.36 -0.08
N ARG A 24 8.02 5.45 0.69
CA ARG A 24 8.72 6.72 0.92
C ARG A 24 9.35 7.22 -0.38
N ASP A 25 10.07 6.35 -1.09
CA ASP A 25 10.72 6.68 -2.36
C ASP A 25 9.70 7.20 -3.38
N LEU A 26 8.51 6.58 -3.47
CA LEU A 26 7.43 7.05 -4.33
C LEU A 26 6.96 8.48 -3.97
N ILE A 27 6.79 8.78 -2.67
CA ILE A 27 6.37 10.11 -2.22
C ILE A 27 7.43 11.15 -2.63
N GLU A 28 8.71 10.81 -2.50
CA GLU A 28 9.83 11.67 -2.89
C GLU A 28 9.88 11.89 -4.41
N GLU A 29 9.69 10.83 -5.20
CA GLU A 29 9.63 10.89 -6.67
C GLU A 29 8.47 11.74 -7.18
N CYS A 30 7.34 11.73 -6.47
CA CYS A 30 6.18 12.58 -6.76
C CYS A 30 6.30 14.00 -6.17
N GLU A 31 7.49 14.42 -5.72
CA GLU A 31 7.73 15.74 -5.10
C GLU A 31 6.77 16.06 -3.95
N TYR A 32 6.37 15.02 -3.20
CA TYR A 32 5.40 15.10 -2.11
C TYR A 32 4.01 15.61 -2.55
N GLN A 33 3.60 15.33 -3.78
CA GLN A 33 2.30 15.70 -4.31
C GLN A 33 1.61 14.50 -4.94
N PHE A 34 0.39 14.17 -4.51
CA PHE A 34 -0.45 13.20 -5.21
C PHE A 34 -1.71 13.86 -5.72
N ASP A 35 -2.11 13.45 -6.92
CA ASP A 35 -3.42 13.74 -7.46
C ASP A 35 -4.38 12.65 -6.99
N PHE A 36 -5.27 13.00 -6.08
CA PHE A 36 -6.33 12.09 -5.62
C PHE A 36 -7.60 12.39 -6.40
N ASP A 37 -8.23 11.35 -6.96
CA ASP A 37 -9.36 11.45 -7.90
C ASP A 37 -10.46 12.47 -7.53
N GLU A 38 -10.78 12.63 -6.23
CA GLU A 38 -11.86 13.52 -5.77
C GLU A 38 -11.39 14.92 -5.33
N ASP A 39 -10.17 15.06 -4.83
CA ASP A 39 -9.67 16.30 -4.19
C ASP A 39 -8.59 17.02 -5.01
N GLY A 40 -8.16 16.42 -6.13
CA GLY A 40 -7.09 16.92 -6.95
C GLY A 40 -5.73 16.78 -6.26
N LEU A 41 -4.84 17.72 -6.58
CA LEU A 41 -3.46 17.69 -6.10
C LEU A 41 -3.36 18.04 -4.60
N VAL A 42 -2.95 17.06 -3.79
CA VAL A 42 -2.72 17.18 -2.35
C VAL A 42 -1.21 17.18 -2.07
N SER A 43 -0.74 18.18 -1.33
CA SER A 43 0.65 18.24 -0.85
C SER A 43 0.82 17.49 0.48
N ILE A 44 1.84 16.64 0.53
CA ILE A 44 2.21 15.82 1.69
C ILE A 44 3.41 16.46 2.41
N PRO A 45 3.44 16.51 3.75
CA PRO A 45 4.62 16.92 4.49
C PRO A 45 5.80 15.96 4.31
N VAL A 46 7.02 16.50 4.27
CA VAL A 46 8.26 15.71 4.14
C VAL A 46 8.42 14.69 5.26
N ASP A 47 7.98 15.06 6.47
CA ASP A 47 8.06 14.26 7.69
C ASP A 47 6.79 13.44 7.97
N VAL A 48 5.93 13.26 6.97
CA VAL A 48 4.68 12.51 7.15
C VAL A 48 4.95 11.11 7.68
N GLU A 49 4.13 10.68 8.64
CA GLU A 49 4.16 9.31 9.13
C GLU A 49 3.58 8.35 8.08
N LEU A 50 4.22 7.19 7.90
CA LEU A 50 3.70 6.12 7.05
C LEU A 50 3.34 4.94 7.94
N ILE A 51 2.14 4.39 7.74
CA ILE A 51 1.64 3.25 8.52
C ILE A 51 1.35 2.09 7.58
N PHE A 52 1.98 0.95 7.84
CA PHE A 52 1.68 -0.29 7.12
C PHE A 52 0.26 -0.78 7.45
N ILE A 53 -0.55 -1.03 6.43
CA ILE A 53 -1.94 -1.50 6.60
C ILE A 53 -2.08 -2.98 6.29
N SER A 54 -1.64 -3.40 5.10
CA SER A 54 -1.80 -4.81 4.69
C SER A 54 -0.86 -5.19 3.56
N LYS A 55 -0.65 -6.51 3.42
CA LYS A 55 -0.06 -7.11 2.22
C LYS A 55 -0.70 -8.46 1.91
N SER A 56 -0.75 -8.81 0.64
CA SER A 56 -1.30 -10.07 0.17
C SER A 56 -0.55 -10.59 -1.06
N ALA A 57 -0.47 -11.91 -1.19
CA ALA A 57 -0.06 -12.55 -2.42
C ALA A 57 -1.26 -12.66 -3.37
N LEU A 58 -1.05 -12.33 -4.64
CA LEU A 58 -2.07 -12.37 -5.67
C LEU A 58 -1.89 -13.63 -6.52
N TYR A 59 -2.97 -14.40 -6.64
CA TYR A 59 -3.06 -15.46 -7.61
C TYR A 59 -3.76 -14.94 -8.87
N THR A 60 -3.03 -14.85 -9.97
CA THR A 60 -3.59 -14.49 -11.28
C THR A 60 -3.72 -15.77 -12.12
N PRO A 61 -4.95 -16.24 -12.42
CA PRO A 61 -5.15 -17.44 -13.23
C PRO A 61 -4.71 -17.28 -14.69
N PHE A 62 -4.51 -16.03 -15.14
CA PHE A 62 -4.03 -15.69 -16.46
C PHE A 62 -2.68 -14.97 -16.35
N ASP A 63 -1.70 -15.39 -17.13
CA ASP A 63 -0.38 -14.75 -17.19
C ASP A 63 -0.47 -13.46 -18.02
N VAL A 64 -0.66 -12.35 -17.33
CA VAL A 64 -0.62 -10.98 -17.90
C VAL A 64 0.80 -10.40 -17.85
N HIS A 65 1.83 -11.25 -17.92
CA HIS A 65 3.25 -10.90 -17.75
C HIS A 65 3.65 -10.39 -16.35
N TYR A 66 2.75 -10.51 -15.37
CA TYR A 66 3.02 -10.13 -13.97
C TYR A 66 3.27 -11.34 -13.05
N GLY A 67 2.96 -12.57 -13.50
CA GLY A 67 3.06 -13.79 -12.69
C GLY A 67 2.29 -13.71 -11.36
N THR A 68 2.69 -14.53 -10.37
CA THR A 68 2.29 -14.34 -8.97
C THR A 68 2.83 -12.99 -8.49
N GLY A 69 1.95 -12.06 -8.14
CA GLY A 69 2.32 -10.73 -7.65
C GLY A 69 2.03 -10.56 -6.16
N TYR A 70 2.32 -9.38 -5.65
CA TYR A 70 1.94 -8.97 -4.31
C TYR A 70 1.23 -7.62 -4.37
N LYS A 71 0.28 -7.40 -3.47
CA LYS A 71 -0.32 -6.10 -3.22
C LYS A 71 0.02 -5.68 -1.80
N SER A 72 0.38 -4.43 -1.60
CA SER A 72 0.45 -3.83 -0.26
C SER A 72 -0.28 -2.51 -0.21
N ILE A 73 -0.71 -2.13 0.99
CA ILE A 73 -1.36 -0.85 1.26
C ILE A 73 -0.62 -0.17 2.41
N VAL A 74 -0.26 1.08 2.19
CA VAL A 74 0.37 1.97 3.17
C VAL A 74 -0.51 3.20 3.35
N ALA A 75 -0.78 3.59 4.59
CA ALA A 75 -1.43 4.86 4.88
C ALA A 75 -0.41 5.98 4.99
N VAL A 76 -0.78 7.16 4.49
CA VAL A 76 -0.01 8.40 4.54
C VAL A 76 -0.65 9.33 5.57
N GLY A 77 0.05 9.56 6.66
CA GLY A 77 -0.45 10.22 7.85
C GLY A 77 -1.11 9.26 8.83
N ASN A 78 -1.65 9.81 9.92
CA ASN A 78 -2.26 9.00 10.97
C ASN A 78 -3.51 8.29 10.44
N VAL A 79 -3.72 7.06 10.92
CA VAL A 79 -4.90 6.27 10.60
C VAL A 79 -5.94 6.45 11.71
N ARG A 80 -7.15 6.85 11.34
CA ARG A 80 -8.31 6.92 12.23
C ARG A 80 -9.28 5.81 11.87
N GLN A 81 -9.59 4.96 12.86
CA GLN A 81 -10.63 3.95 12.75
C GLN A 81 -11.95 4.57 13.23
N TYR A 82 -12.92 4.73 12.31
CA TYR A 82 -14.20 5.33 12.65
C TYR A 82 -15.23 4.33 13.18
N ASP A 83 -15.07 3.03 12.87
CA ASP A 83 -15.97 1.98 13.36
C ASP A 83 -15.21 0.70 13.78
N LEU A 84 -15.61 0.14 14.93
CA LEU A 84 -15.12 -1.12 15.51
C LEU A 84 -15.59 -2.35 14.71
N HIS A 85 -16.56 -2.20 13.81
CA HIS A 85 -17.20 -3.31 13.09
C HIS A 85 -16.75 -3.52 11.64
N ILE A 86 -15.56 -3.00 11.27
CA ILE A 86 -14.90 -3.16 9.95
C ILE A 86 -15.40 -2.12 8.94
N SER A 87 -14.50 -1.27 8.44
CA SER A 87 -14.26 -0.97 7.00
C SER A 87 -13.81 0.47 6.72
N ASP A 88 -14.06 1.44 7.60
CA ASP A 88 -13.76 2.84 7.30
C ASP A 88 -12.45 3.28 7.97
N LEU A 89 -11.34 3.02 7.27
CA LEU A 89 -10.06 3.64 7.58
C LEU A 89 -9.95 4.93 6.77
N ALA A 90 -9.73 6.05 7.46
CA ALA A 90 -9.20 7.25 6.82
C ALA A 90 -7.78 7.49 7.32
N ALA A 91 -6.92 7.85 6.38
CA ALA A 91 -5.61 8.42 6.68
C ALA A 91 -5.71 9.95 6.57
N ASP A 92 -4.83 10.68 7.25
CA ASP A 92 -4.83 12.15 7.18
C ASP A 92 -4.67 12.67 5.73
N TYR A 93 -3.92 11.94 4.88
CA TYR A 93 -3.73 12.30 3.46
C TYR A 93 -4.32 11.27 2.50
N GLY A 94 -4.12 9.97 2.76
CA GLY A 94 -4.66 8.90 1.93
C GLY A 94 -3.89 7.60 2.07
N PHE A 95 -4.10 6.71 1.12
CA PHE A 95 -3.50 5.39 1.04
C PHE A 95 -2.79 5.23 -0.29
N ILE A 96 -1.60 4.64 -0.24
CA ILE A 96 -0.84 4.20 -1.39
C ILE A 96 -0.99 2.69 -1.50
N THR A 97 -1.50 2.22 -2.62
CA THR A 97 -1.46 0.82 -3.01
C THR A 97 -0.24 0.58 -3.89
N LEU A 98 0.64 -0.33 -3.47
CA LEU A 98 1.79 -0.75 -4.25
C LEU A 98 1.56 -2.17 -4.79
N TRP A 99 1.73 -2.34 -6.10
CA TRP A 99 1.60 -3.61 -6.78
C TRP A 99 2.97 -4.11 -7.20
N TYR A 100 3.34 -5.31 -6.78
CA TYR A 100 4.64 -5.92 -7.04
C TYR A 100 4.51 -7.14 -7.92
N ASN A 101 5.55 -7.41 -8.71
CA ASN A 101 5.73 -8.69 -9.37
C ASN A 101 6.29 -9.75 -8.39
N ARG A 102 6.50 -10.97 -8.89
CA ARG A 102 7.05 -12.10 -8.11
C ARG A 102 8.43 -11.83 -7.48
N ASP A 103 9.20 -10.91 -8.04
CA ASP A 103 10.56 -10.55 -7.62
C ASP A 103 10.55 -9.33 -6.67
N ALA A 104 9.38 -8.97 -6.13
CA ALA A 104 9.16 -7.81 -5.27
C ALA A 104 9.58 -6.48 -5.91
N LYS A 105 9.47 -6.36 -7.24
CA LYS A 105 9.63 -5.08 -7.95
C LYS A 105 8.26 -4.44 -8.19
N ILE A 106 8.17 -3.13 -7.93
CA ILE A 106 6.95 -2.36 -8.18
C ILE A 106 6.63 -2.41 -9.69
N ILE A 107 5.39 -2.77 -10.00
CA ILE A 107 4.81 -2.74 -11.35
C ILE A 107 4.07 -1.42 -11.55
N THR A 108 3.22 -1.08 -10.58
CA THR A 108 2.36 0.09 -10.63
C THR A 108 1.95 0.47 -9.22
N THR A 109 1.51 1.71 -9.07
CA THR A 109 1.00 2.28 -7.82
C THR A 109 -0.37 2.88 -8.07
N ASP A 110 -1.15 3.00 -7.01
CA ASP A 110 -2.47 3.64 -7.03
C ASP A 110 -2.66 4.39 -5.72
N VAL A 111 -3.33 5.53 -5.74
CA VAL A 111 -3.53 6.38 -4.56
C VAL A 111 -5.00 6.67 -4.36
N MET A 112 -5.47 6.51 -3.12
CA MET A 112 -6.87 6.70 -2.76
C MET A 112 -6.98 7.40 -1.42
N GLN A 113 -7.89 8.36 -1.29
CA GLN A 113 -8.03 9.11 -0.04
C GLN A 113 -8.64 8.24 1.08
N LYS A 114 -9.55 7.34 0.71
CA LYS A 114 -10.32 6.52 1.65
C LYS A 114 -10.38 5.09 1.13
N LEU A 115 -10.22 4.12 2.02
CA LEU A 115 -10.47 2.72 1.74
C LEU A 115 -11.96 2.45 2.04
N PHE A 116 -12.81 2.55 1.03
CA PHE A 116 -14.20 2.09 1.14
C PHE A 116 -14.34 0.69 0.54
N ARG A 117 -15.33 -0.06 1.04
CA ARG A 117 -15.74 -1.32 0.46
C ARG A 117 -17.00 -1.16 -0.38
#